data_AF-A0A2V8BT59-F1
#
_entry.id   AF-A0A2V8BT59-F1
#
_cell.length_a   1.000
_cell.length_b   1.000
_cell.length_c   1.000
_cell.angle_alpha   90.00
_cell.angle_beta   90.00
_cell.angle_gamma   90.00
#
_symmetry.space_group_name_H-M   'P 1'
#
loop_
_entity.id
_entity.type
_entity.pdbx_description
1 polymer ?
#
loop_
_entity_poly.entity_id
_entity_poly.type
_entity_poly.pdbx_seq_one_letter_code
_entity_poly.pdbx_strand_id
1 'polypeptide(L)'
;VEKLAAALKSAKAVMRSNPASRTMVARLIDDVLKRPEFAGVNAPPSTNGEGGQALARGEGDMAIQTISQILPYKEIELVGPLPAELGAWIDSAVAVSARATHADDARAFIRYLLRPESNKVWKPRGLERFE
;
A
#
# COMPACT_ATOMS: atom_id res chain seq x y z
N VAL A 1 -16.37 5.84 -4.15
CA VAL A 1 -16.31 4.36 -4.30
C VAL A 1 -16.83 3.88 -5.65
N GLU A 2 -18.05 4.24 -6.06
CA GLU A 2 -18.66 3.78 -7.31
C GLU A 2 -17.80 3.98 -8.58
N LYS A 3 -17.24 5.19 -8.77
CA LYS A 3 -16.35 5.48 -9.91
C LYS A 3 -15.11 4.58 -9.94
N LEU A 4 -14.51 4.29 -8.78
CA LEU A 4 -13.39 3.36 -8.68
C LEU A 4 -13.84 1.95 -9.09
N ALA A 5 -14.97 1.47 -8.56
CA ALA A 5 -15.48 0.15 -8.90
C ALA A 5 -15.76 0.02 -10.41
N ALA A 6 -16.33 1.05 -11.04
CA ALA A 6 -16.54 1.09 -12.49
C ALA A 6 -15.21 1.01 -13.26
N ALA A 7 -14.20 1.78 -12.85
CA ALA A 7 -12.88 1.75 -13.46
C ALA A 7 -12.23 0.36 -13.35
N LEU A 8 -12.26 -0.25 -12.16
CA LEU A 8 -11.68 -1.58 -11.93
C LEU A 8 -12.40 -2.69 -12.70
N LYS A 9 -13.71 -2.60 -12.89
CA LYS A 9 -14.49 -3.55 -13.71
C LYS A 9 -14.19 -3.44 -15.20
N SER A 10 -13.72 -2.28 -15.66
CA SER A 10 -13.35 -2.06 -17.05
C SER A 10 -11.96 -2.59 -17.42
N ALA A 11 -11.13 -2.89 -16.41
CA ALA A 11 -9.78 -3.40 -16.59
C ALA A 11 -9.80 -4.85 -17.11
N LYS A 12 -8.82 -5.21 -17.94
CA LYS A 12 -8.58 -6.61 -18.33
C LYS A 12 -8.19 -7.45 -17.13
N ALA A 13 -7.29 -6.94 -16.28
CA ALA A 13 -6.91 -7.57 -15.03
C ALA A 13 -6.33 -6.54 -14.05
N VAL A 14 -6.87 -6.52 -12.83
CA VAL A 14 -6.39 -5.71 -11.71
C VAL A 14 -5.46 -6.54 -10.86
N MET A 15 -4.15 -6.36 -11.04
CA MET A 15 -3.15 -7.09 -10.28
C MET A 15 -3.15 -6.68 -8.80
N ARG A 16 -2.96 -7.67 -7.93
CA ARG A 16 -2.91 -7.47 -6.48
C ARG A 16 -1.95 -8.44 -5.82
N SER A 17 -1.47 -8.09 -4.62
CA SER A 17 -0.70 -9.02 -3.79
C SER A 17 -1.54 -10.26 -3.43
N ASN A 18 -0.90 -11.43 -3.39
CA ASN A 18 -1.59 -12.68 -3.06
C ASN A 18 -1.99 -12.74 -1.57
N PRO A 19 -3.29 -12.93 -1.22
CA PRO A 19 -3.73 -13.03 0.17
C PRO A 19 -3.11 -14.21 0.94
N ALA A 20 -2.65 -15.25 0.24
CA ALA A 20 -1.95 -16.39 0.83
C ALA A 20 -0.60 -15.98 1.46
N SER A 21 -0.01 -14.85 1.04
CA SER A 21 1.19 -14.28 1.67
C SER A 21 0.96 -13.83 3.12
N ARG A 22 -0.32 -13.59 3.50
CA ARG A 22 -0.73 -13.07 4.82
C ARG A 22 -0.08 -11.74 5.21
N THR A 23 0.49 -11.01 4.25
CA THR A 23 0.94 -9.63 4.48
C THR A 23 -0.27 -8.73 4.74
N MET A 24 -0.09 -7.71 5.58
CA MET A 24 -1.16 -6.75 5.91
C MET A 24 -1.72 -6.07 4.66
N VAL A 25 -0.83 -5.74 3.71
CA VAL A 25 -1.16 -5.19 2.40
C VAL A 25 -2.08 -6.12 1.59
N ALA A 26 -1.69 -7.40 1.44
CA ALA A 26 -2.49 -8.36 0.66
C ALA A 26 -3.87 -8.59 1.28
N ARG A 27 -3.95 -8.61 2.62
CA ARG A 27 -5.22 -8.75 3.35
C ARG A 27 -6.11 -7.53 3.19
N LEU A 28 -5.55 -6.33 3.35
CA LEU A 28 -6.30 -5.09 3.17
C LEU A 28 -6.92 -4.98 1.77
N ILE A 29 -6.13 -5.27 0.72
CA ILE A 29 -6.62 -5.22 -0.66
C ILE A 29 -7.70 -6.29 -0.90
N ASP A 30 -7.51 -7.49 -0.35
CA ASP A 30 -8.51 -8.57 -0.43
C ASP A 30 -9.83 -8.19 0.24
N ASP A 31 -9.78 -7.54 1.40
CA ASP A 31 -10.97 -7.09 2.13
C ASP A 31 -11.69 -5.95 1.41
N VAL A 32 -10.96 -5.04 0.75
CA VAL A 32 -11.55 -4.02 -0.12
C VAL A 32 -12.27 -4.67 -1.31
N LEU A 33 -11.60 -5.58 -2.03
CA LEU A 33 -12.15 -6.20 -3.23
C LEU A 33 -13.32 -7.16 -2.97
N LYS A 34 -13.47 -7.65 -1.72
CA LYS A 34 -14.62 -8.46 -1.29
C LYS A 34 -15.90 -7.67 -1.08
N ARG A 35 -15.85 -6.34 -1.02
CA ARG A 35 -17.05 -5.53 -0.82
C ARG A 35 -17.98 -5.60 -2.04
N PRO A 36 -19.32 -5.52 -1.86
CA PRO A 36 -20.28 -5.72 -2.94
C PRO A 36 -20.08 -4.81 -4.15
N GLU A 37 -19.60 -3.58 -3.94
CA GLU A 37 -19.35 -2.60 -4.99
C GLU A 37 -18.34 -3.11 -6.02
N PHE A 38 -17.37 -3.93 -5.59
CA PHE A 38 -16.30 -4.49 -6.42
C PHE A 38 -16.63 -5.88 -6.97
N ALA A 39 -17.85 -6.40 -6.75
CA ALA A 39 -18.28 -7.65 -7.36
C ALA A 39 -18.14 -7.58 -8.89
N GLY A 40 -17.48 -8.58 -9.47
CA GLY A 40 -17.21 -8.67 -10.91
C GLY A 40 -15.89 -8.03 -11.36
N VAL A 41 -15.09 -7.44 -10.47
CA VAL A 41 -13.71 -7.02 -10.82
C VAL A 41 -12.84 -8.25 -11.07
N ASN A 42 -12.20 -8.34 -12.23
CA ASN A 42 -11.19 -9.36 -12.50
C ASN A 42 -9.87 -8.99 -11.79
N ALA A 43 -9.66 -9.50 -10.59
CA ALA A 43 -8.48 -9.20 -9.78
C ALA A 43 -7.68 -10.46 -9.40
N PRO A 44 -6.95 -11.09 -10.35
CA PRO A 44 -6.13 -12.25 -10.06
C PRO A 44 -5.01 -11.89 -9.07
N PRO A 45 -4.71 -12.74 -8.08
CA PRO A 45 -3.55 -12.54 -7.23
C PRO A 45 -2.27 -12.74 -8.05
N SER A 46 -1.25 -11.92 -7.80
CA SER A 46 0.08 -12.16 -8.37
C SER A 46 0.63 -13.52 -7.90
N THR A 47 1.23 -14.27 -8.83
CA THR A 47 1.91 -15.55 -8.53
C THR A 47 3.36 -15.35 -8.11
N ASN A 48 3.93 -14.17 -8.36
CA ASN A 48 5.30 -13.82 -8.04
C ASN A 48 5.41 -12.35 -7.60
N GLY A 49 5.55 -12.14 -6.30
CA GLY A 49 5.71 -10.81 -5.73
C GLY A 49 4.38 -10.07 -5.52
N GLU A 50 4.44 -8.74 -5.62
CA GLU A 50 3.34 -7.83 -5.32
C GLU A 50 2.60 -7.34 -6.58
N GLY A 51 1.42 -6.73 -6.41
CA GLY A 51 0.56 -6.34 -7.54
C GLY A 51 1.21 -5.39 -8.55
N GLY A 52 1.97 -4.41 -8.07
CA GLY A 52 2.77 -3.49 -8.90
C GLY A 52 3.82 -4.23 -9.72
N GLN A 53 4.58 -5.15 -9.11
CA GLN A 53 5.52 -6.01 -9.85
C GLN A 53 4.86 -6.82 -10.96
N ALA A 54 3.67 -7.36 -10.72
CA ALA A 54 2.93 -8.09 -11.73
C ALA A 54 2.48 -7.20 -12.89
N LEU A 55 2.03 -5.98 -12.57
CA LEU A 55 1.69 -4.97 -13.57
C LEU A 55 2.92 -4.57 -14.40
N ALA A 56 4.07 -4.33 -13.77
CA ALA A 56 5.33 -4.04 -14.46
C ALA A 56 5.77 -5.17 -15.42
N ARG A 57 5.41 -6.42 -15.11
CA ARG A 57 5.64 -7.58 -15.99
C ARG A 57 4.58 -7.76 -17.09
N GLY A 58 3.56 -6.90 -17.14
CA GLY A 58 2.50 -6.96 -18.14
C GLY A 58 1.44 -8.04 -17.88
N GLU A 59 1.31 -8.53 -16.64
CA GLU A 59 0.31 -9.55 -16.28
C GLU A 59 -1.13 -9.00 -16.19
N GLY A 60 -1.27 -7.67 -16.18
CA GLY A 60 -2.55 -6.96 -16.19
C GLY A 60 -2.38 -5.52 -16.68
N ASP A 61 -3.47 -4.76 -16.66
CA ASP A 61 -3.53 -3.35 -17.11
C ASP A 61 -3.85 -2.36 -15.98
N MET A 62 -4.12 -2.86 -14.77
CA MET A 62 -4.21 -2.07 -13.54
C MET A 62 -3.60 -2.84 -12.36
N ALA A 63 -3.30 -2.14 -11.27
CA ALA A 63 -2.97 -2.77 -10.00
C ALA A 63 -3.53 -1.96 -8.82
N ILE A 64 -3.83 -2.66 -7.73
CA ILE A 64 -4.05 -2.03 -6.42
C ILE A 64 -2.85 -2.37 -5.55
N GLN A 65 -2.22 -1.33 -5.01
CA GLN A 65 -1.10 -1.47 -4.09
C GLN A 65 -0.99 -0.27 -3.13
N THR A 66 -0.24 -0.41 -2.04
CA THR A 66 0.17 0.76 -1.23
C THR A 66 1.03 1.73 -2.05
N ILE A 67 0.81 3.03 -1.86
CA ILE A 67 1.50 4.08 -2.63
C ILE A 67 3.02 3.97 -2.50
N SER A 68 3.51 3.67 -1.29
CA SER A 68 4.95 3.51 -1.02
C SER A 68 5.60 2.35 -1.78
N GLN A 69 4.81 1.37 -2.22
CA GLN A 69 5.27 0.26 -3.07
C GLN A 69 5.11 0.54 -4.56
N ILE A 70 4.29 1.52 -4.96
CA ILE A 70 4.13 1.92 -6.36
C ILE A 70 5.27 2.86 -6.79
N LEU A 71 5.55 3.88 -5.97
CA LEU A 71 6.51 4.94 -6.31
C LEU A 71 7.95 4.49 -6.67
N PRO A 72 8.46 3.32 -6.23
CA PRO A 72 9.74 2.81 -6.70
C PRO A 72 9.79 2.36 -8.17
N TYR A 73 8.65 2.03 -8.80
CA TYR A 73 8.58 1.59 -10.20
C TYR A 73 8.42 2.79 -11.14
N LYS A 74 9.30 2.91 -12.13
CA LYS A 74 9.28 4.03 -13.09
C LYS A 74 8.31 3.79 -14.25
N GLU A 75 8.03 2.53 -14.51
CA GLU A 75 7.16 2.01 -15.56
C GLU A 75 5.69 1.97 -15.14
N ILE A 76 5.38 2.24 -13.88
CA ILE A 76 4.01 2.28 -13.34
C ILE A 76 3.62 3.72 -13.02
N GLU A 77 2.44 4.12 -13.45
CA GLU A 77 1.83 5.39 -13.10
C GLU A 77 0.91 5.24 -11.89
N LEU A 78 1.10 6.06 -10.86
CA LEU A 78 0.12 6.21 -9.77
C LEU A 78 -1.06 7.06 -10.28
N VAL A 79 -2.19 6.41 -10.57
CA VAL A 79 -3.40 7.09 -11.07
C VAL A 79 -4.24 7.75 -9.98
N GLY A 80 -4.04 7.39 -8.71
CA GLY A 80 -4.70 8.03 -7.56
C GLY A 80 -4.83 7.12 -6.34
N PRO A 81 -5.13 7.70 -5.16
CA PRO A 81 -5.42 6.95 -3.94
C PRO A 81 -6.80 6.28 -4.00
N LEU A 82 -6.98 5.22 -3.21
CA LEU A 82 -8.31 4.67 -2.95
C LEU A 82 -9.19 5.71 -2.23
N PRO A 83 -10.53 5.72 -2.46
CA PRO A 83 -11.44 6.59 -1.73
C PRO A 83 -11.31 6.41 -0.21
N ALA A 84 -11.26 7.52 0.52
CA ALA A 84 -11.03 7.53 1.97
C ALA A 84 -12.08 6.72 2.75
N GLU A 85 -13.31 6.64 2.24
CA GLU A 85 -14.42 5.89 2.83
C GLU A 85 -14.21 4.37 2.81
N LEU A 86 -13.24 3.88 2.02
CA LEU A 86 -12.83 2.49 2.07
C LEU A 86 -11.98 2.17 3.30
N GLY A 87 -11.41 3.18 3.98
CA GLY A 87 -10.58 2.99 5.15
C GLY A 87 -9.34 2.14 4.88
N ALA A 88 -8.85 2.15 3.64
CA ALA A 88 -7.75 1.30 3.20
C ALA A 88 -6.38 1.92 3.50
N TRP A 89 -6.10 2.06 4.79
CA TRP A 89 -4.87 2.63 5.32
C TRP A 89 -4.07 1.60 6.12
N ILE A 90 -2.76 1.80 6.15
CA ILE A 90 -1.85 1.03 7.01
C ILE A 90 -1.15 2.03 7.90
N ASP A 91 -1.57 2.04 9.16
CA ASP A 91 -0.96 2.87 10.19
C ASP A 91 0.27 2.16 10.76
N SER A 92 1.35 2.91 10.94
CA SER A 92 2.60 2.41 11.51
C SER A 92 3.04 3.29 12.66
N ALA A 93 3.41 2.65 13.77
CA ALA A 93 4.00 3.30 14.93
C ALA A 93 5.32 2.62 15.29
N VAL A 94 6.22 3.37 15.94
CA VAL A 94 7.52 2.89 16.38
C VAL A 94 7.67 3.11 17.88
N ALA A 95 8.26 2.14 18.58
CA ALA A 95 8.47 2.18 20.02
C ALA A 95 9.85 1.60 20.38
N VAL A 96 10.36 1.96 21.56
CA VAL A 96 11.56 1.34 22.10
C VAL A 96 11.20 0.03 22.78
N SER A 97 11.90 -1.04 22.42
CA SER A 97 11.74 -2.35 23.07
C SER A 97 12.08 -2.28 24.56
N ALA A 98 11.27 -2.92 25.40
CA ALA A 98 11.56 -3.05 26.84
C ALA A 98 12.87 -3.80 27.14
N ARG A 99 13.43 -4.52 26.15
CA ARG A 99 14.70 -5.24 26.25
C ARG A 99 15.90 -4.47 25.70
N ALA A 100 15.72 -3.20 25.30
CA ALA A 100 16.78 -2.41 24.69
C ALA A 100 17.91 -2.14 25.70
N THR A 101 19.13 -2.53 25.37
CA THR A 101 20.35 -2.21 26.16
C THR A 101 20.80 -0.76 25.97
N HIS A 102 20.37 -0.12 24.88
CA HIS A 102 20.65 1.28 24.55
C HIS A 102 19.34 2.06 24.38
N ALA A 103 18.52 2.08 25.44
CA ALA A 103 17.19 2.67 25.37
C ALA A 103 17.19 4.16 25.02
N ASP A 104 18.15 4.93 25.53
CA ASP A 104 18.22 6.37 25.26
C ASP A 104 18.64 6.69 23.82
N ASP A 105 19.57 5.93 23.26
CA ASP A 105 19.95 6.05 21.84
C ASP A 105 18.78 5.65 20.92
N ALA A 106 18.05 4.59 21.27
CA ALA A 106 16.85 4.19 20.53
C ALA A 106 15.77 5.29 20.57
N ARG A 107 15.54 5.93 21.73
CA ARG A 107 14.64 7.08 21.84
C ARG A 107 15.13 8.27 21.01
N ALA A 108 16.43 8.55 21.04
CA ALA A 108 17.03 9.62 20.24
C ALA A 108 16.85 9.36 18.74
N PHE A 109 17.03 8.13 18.30
CA PHE A 109 16.80 7.72 16.91
C PHE A 109 15.33 7.87 16.49
N ILE A 110 14.37 7.43 17.32
CA ILE A 110 12.95 7.63 17.05
C ILE A 110 12.62 9.13 16.94
N ARG A 111 13.11 9.97 17.86
CA ARG A 111 12.93 11.43 17.78
C ARG A 111 13.49 12.00 16.48
N TYR A 112 14.67 11.54 16.06
CA TYR A 112 15.28 11.95 14.80
C TYR A 112 14.45 11.52 13.57
N LEU A 113 13.95 10.28 13.53
CA LEU A 113 13.11 9.79 12.43
C LEU A 113 11.78 10.54 12.32
N LEU A 114 11.22 10.95 13.46
CA LEU A 114 9.89 11.54 13.56
C LEU A 114 9.86 13.08 13.60
N ARG A 115 11.00 13.76 13.58
CA ARG A 115 11.05 15.23 13.53
C ARG A 115 10.39 15.78 12.24
N PRO A 116 9.83 17.01 12.26
CA PRO A 116 9.16 17.59 11.10
C PRO A 116 10.01 17.61 9.82
N GLU A 117 11.32 17.80 9.92
CA GLU A 117 12.23 17.84 8.78
C GLU A 117 12.29 16.52 8.02
N SER A 118 12.05 15.39 8.70
CA SER A 118 12.04 14.06 8.09
C SER A 118 10.84 13.85 7.16
N ASN A 119 9.78 14.67 7.26
CA ASN A 119 8.65 14.63 6.32
C ASN A 119 9.07 14.86 4.86
N LYS A 120 10.16 15.60 4.64
CA LYS A 120 10.76 15.79 3.30
C LYS A 120 11.28 14.49 2.68
N VAL A 121 11.54 13.48 3.51
CA VAL A 121 11.96 12.12 3.09
C VAL A 121 10.75 11.19 2.97
N TRP A 122 9.83 11.25 3.93
CA TRP A 122 8.67 10.33 4.00
C TRP A 122 7.61 10.61 2.93
N LYS A 123 7.19 11.87 2.77
CA LYS A 123 6.07 12.24 1.90
C LYS A 123 6.31 11.88 0.43
N PRO A 124 7.50 12.14 -0.17
CA PRO A 124 7.78 11.72 -1.55
C PRO A 124 7.86 10.21 -1.74
N ARG A 125 7.91 9.42 -0.65
CA ARG A 125 7.91 7.96 -0.66
C ARG A 125 6.55 7.36 -0.30
N GLY A 126 5.49 8.17 -0.32
CA GLY A 126 4.12 7.70 -0.07
C GLY A 126 3.84 7.38 1.40
N LEU A 127 4.60 7.95 2.33
CA LEU A 127 4.40 7.80 3.76
C LEU A 127 4.02 9.17 4.35
N GLU A 128 2.81 9.24 4.89
CA GLU A 128 2.29 10.42 5.56
C GLU A 128 2.41 10.24 7.07
N ARG A 129 2.82 11.30 7.76
CA ARG A 129 2.95 11.29 9.21
C ARG A 129 1.62 11.72 9.82
N PHE A 130 1.23 11.09 10.94
CA PHE A 130 0.18 11.65 11.78
C PHE A 130 0.58 13.06 12.20
N GLU A 131 -0.28 14.03 11.92
CA GLU A 131 -0.17 15.40 12.41
C GLU A 131 -0.81 15.53 13.79
#